data_AF-A0A2S9QSF4-F1
#
_entry.id   AF-A0A2S9QSF4-F1
#
_cell.length_a   1.000
_cell.length_b   1.000
_cell.length_c   1.000
_cell.angle_alpha   90.00
_cell.angle_beta   90.00
_cell.angle_gamma   90.00
#
_symmetry.space_group_name_H-M   'P 1'
#
loop_
_entity.id
_entity.type
_entity.pdbx_description
1 polymer ?
#
loop_
_entity_poly.entity_id
_entity_poly.type
_entity_poly.pdbx_seq_one_letter_code
_entity_poly.pdbx_strand_id
1 'polypeptide(L)' 'MGDLKAGGALAEPMVMHSTRVPVSLNKAIKKLAVDEQATLQALTIEALETLLKLRGKSES' A
#
# COMPACT_ATOMS: atom_id res chain seq x y z
N MET A 1 -3.77 23.58 34.03
CA MET A 1 -2.97 23.15 32.87
C MET A 1 -3.39 21.74 32.51
N GLY A 2 -4.59 21.59 31.95
CA GLY A 2 -4.93 20.37 31.22
C GLY A 2 -4.46 20.60 29.79
N ASP A 3 -3.83 19.60 29.18
CA ASP A 3 -4.06 19.31 27.76
C ASP A 3 -3.41 17.98 27.34
N LEU A 4 -4.31 17.09 26.91
CA LEU A 4 -4.21 16.26 25.71
C LEU A 4 -3.28 15.04 25.72
N LYS A 5 -3.94 13.91 26.02
CA LYS A 5 -3.78 12.59 25.38
C LYS A 5 -3.07 12.67 24.01
N ALA A 6 -1.87 12.14 23.92
CA ALA A 6 -1.35 11.55 22.69
C ALA A 6 -1.44 10.03 22.82
N GLY A 7 -2.65 9.50 22.66
CA GLY A 7 -2.83 8.08 22.39
C GLY A 7 -2.29 7.80 20.99
N GLY A 8 -1.02 7.39 20.90
CA GLY A 8 -0.45 6.92 19.65
C GLY A 8 -1.21 5.67 19.23
N ALA A 9 -2.00 5.77 18.16
CA ALA A 9 -2.50 4.59 17.45
C ALA A 9 -1.26 3.78 17.05
N LEU A 10 -1.09 2.61 17.66
CA LEU A 10 -0.02 1.69 17.29
C LEU A 10 -0.26 1.34 15.82
N ALA A 11 0.66 1.76 14.95
CA ALA A 11 0.61 1.41 13.54
C ALA A 11 0.47 -0.11 13.41
N GLU A 12 -0.40 -0.56 12.51
CA GLU A 12 -0.64 -1.97 12.30
C GLU A 12 0.66 -2.72 11.99
N PRO A 13 0.86 -3.93 12.53
CA PRO A 13 2.07 -4.71 12.28
C PRO A 13 2.16 -5.06 10.78
N MET A 14 3.23 -4.61 10.13
CA MET A 14 3.46 -4.88 8.71
C MET A 14 4.21 -6.20 8.49
N VAL A 15 3.80 -6.97 7.47
CA VAL A 15 4.47 -8.19 7.02
C VAL A 15 5.11 -8.00 5.65
N MET A 16 6.27 -8.62 5.41
CA MET A 16 6.93 -8.58 4.12
C MET A 16 6.28 -9.56 3.14
N HIS A 17 5.70 -9.05 2.06
CA HIS A 17 5.16 -9.86 0.97
C HIS A 17 6.00 -9.68 -0.30
N SER A 18 6.63 -10.75 -0.78
CA SER A 18 7.47 -10.73 -1.98
C SER A 18 6.94 -11.66 -3.07
N THR A 19 6.89 -11.18 -4.31
CA THR A 19 6.43 -11.95 -5.47
C THR A 19 7.31 -11.65 -6.68
N ARG A 20 7.63 -12.67 -7.47
CA ARG A 20 8.30 -12.48 -8.77
C ARG A 20 7.32 -11.88 -9.77
N VAL A 21 7.70 -10.77 -10.40
CA VAL A 21 6.88 -10.09 -11.41
C VAL A 21 7.59 -10.02 -12.76
N PRO A 22 6.87 -10.00 -13.89
CA PRO A 22 7.46 -9.75 -15.20
C PRO A 22 8.20 -8.40 -15.25
N VAL A 23 9.31 -8.35 -15.98
CA VAL A 23 10.14 -7.13 -16.12
C VAL A 23 9.34 -5.96 -16.70
N SER A 24 8.46 -6.23 -17.68
CA SER A 24 7.60 -5.23 -18.28
C SER A 24 6.66 -4.59 -17.26
N LEU A 25 6.06 -5.40 -16.38
CA LEU A 25 5.19 -4.92 -15.31
C LEU A 25 5.97 -4.05 -14.31
N ASN A 26 7.15 -4.48 -13.87
CA ASN A 26 8.01 -3.68 -12.99
C ASN A 26 8.37 -2.32 -13.61
N LYS A 27 8.65 -2.27 -14.92
CA LYS A 27 8.91 -1.01 -15.63
C LYS A 27 7.69 -0.10 -15.63
N ALA A 28 6.49 -0.65 -15.87
CA ALA A 28 5.25 0.11 -15.85
C ALA A 28 4.96 0.71 -14.47
N ILE A 29 5.10 -0.08 -13.39
CA ILE A 29 4.87 0.38 -12.01
C ILE A 29 5.89 1.45 -11.62
N LYS A 30 7.18 1.29 -12.00
CA LYS A 30 8.20 2.32 -11.77
C LYS A 30 7.89 3.64 -12.46
N LYS A 31 7.37 3.59 -13.68
CA LYS A 31 6.96 4.80 -14.39
C LYS A 31 5.79 5.47 -13.65
N LEU A 32 4.77 4.69 -13.28
CA LEU A 32 3.62 5.19 -12.53
C LEU A 32 4.02 5.85 -11.21
N ALA A 33 4.96 5.23 -10.47
CA ALA A 33 5.49 5.78 -9.22
C ALA A 33 6.12 7.17 -9.40
N VAL A 34 6.83 7.40 -10.50
CA VAL A 34 7.41 8.70 -10.82
C VAL A 34 6.31 9.70 -11.18
N ASP A 35 5.38 9.31 -12.03
CA ASP A 35 4.29 10.17 -12.52
C ASP A 35 3.38 10.63 -11.37
N GLU A 36 3.12 9.76 -10.39
CA GLU A 36 2.22 10.02 -9.24
C GLU A 36 2.95 10.49 -7.97
N GLN A 37 4.28 10.64 -8.01
CA GLN A 37 5.11 10.97 -6.84
C GLN A 37 4.87 10.01 -5.65
N ALA A 38 4.70 8.72 -5.95
CA ALA A 38 4.39 7.67 -4.99
C ALA A 38 5.54 6.67 -4.86
N THR A 39 5.56 5.89 -3.77
CA THR A 39 6.51 4.78 -3.64
C THR A 39 5.98 3.54 -4.36
N LEU A 40 6.88 2.68 -4.85
CA LEU A 40 6.49 1.38 -5.41
C LEU A 40 5.65 0.54 -4.45
N GLN A 41 5.96 0.62 -3.15
CA GLN A 41 5.22 -0.07 -2.11
C GLN A 41 3.80 0.47 -1.99
N ALA A 42 3.62 1.80 -1.96
CA ALA A 42 2.30 2.42 -1.87
C ALA A 42 1.40 2.01 -3.05
N LEU A 43 1.92 2.07 -4.29
CA LEU A 43 1.19 1.64 -5.48
C LEU A 43 0.85 0.14 -5.46
N THR A 44 1.76 -0.68 -4.92
CA THR A 44 1.52 -2.13 -4.79
C THR A 44 0.40 -2.40 -3.79
N ILE A 45 0.39 -1.69 -2.65
CA ILE A 45 -0.68 -1.80 -1.64
C ILE A 45 -2.02 -1.35 -2.25
N GLU A 46 -2.05 -0.19 -2.89
CA GLU A 46 -3.26 0.35 -3.54
C GLU A 46 -3.83 -0.61 -4.59
N ALA A 47 -2.97 -1.20 -5.43
CA ALA A 47 -3.37 -2.19 -6.42
C ALA A 47 -3.97 -3.45 -5.77
N LEU A 48 -3.39 -3.93 -4.67
CA LEU A 48 -3.89 -5.09 -3.92
C LEU A 48 -5.24 -4.79 -3.26
N GLU A 49 -5.37 -3.64 -2.58
CA GLU A 49 -6.64 -3.21 -1.98
C GLU A 49 -7.73 -3.08 -3.04
N THR A 50 -7.41 -2.47 -4.18
CA THR A 50 -8.35 -2.31 -5.29
C THR A 50 -8.80 -3.66 -5.81
N LEU A 51 -7.87 -4.61 -5.98
CA LEU A 51 -8.20 -5.97 -6.41
C LEU A 51 -9.10 -6.70 -5.40
N LEU A 52 -8.86 -6.54 -4.10
CA LEU A 52 -9.68 -7.12 -3.04
C LEU A 52 -11.08 -6.52 -3.02
N LYS A 53 -11.19 -5.18 -3.09
CA LYS A 53 -12.46 -4.44 -3.18
C LYS A 53 -13.27 -4.91 -4.39
N LEU A 54 -12.66 -5.00 -5.56
CA LEU A 54 -13.31 -5.47 -6.80
C LEU A 54 -13.81 -6.92 -6.71
N ARG A 55 -13.19 -7.75 -5.87
CA ARG A 55 -13.58 -9.15 -5.64
C ARG A 55 -14.59 -9.30 -4.49
N GLY A 56 -15.05 -8.20 -3.89
CA GLY A 56 -15.90 -8.24 -2.69
C GLY A 56 -15.19 -8.84 -1.47
N LYS A 57 -13.85 -8.78 -1.44
CA LYS A 57 -12.99 -9.34 -0.38
C LYS A 57 -12.31 -8.25 0.43
N SER A 58 -12.97 -7.12 0.66
CA SER A 58 -12.55 -6.22 1.72
C SER A 58 -12.86 -6.91 3.04
N GLU A 59 -11.89 -7.01 3.94
CA GLU A 59 -12.14 -7.55 5.29
C GLU A 59 -13.34 -6.84 5.91
N SER A 60 -14.26 -7.64 6.46
CA SER A 60 -15.41 -7.20 7.25
C SER A 60 -15.02 -6.98 8.70
#